data_AF-A0A9E4JGI3-F1
#
_entry.id   AF-A0A9E4JGI3-F1
#
_cell.length_a   1.000
_cell.length_b   1.000
_cell.length_c   1.000
_cell.angle_alpha   90.00
_cell.angle_beta   90.00
_cell.angle_gamma   90.00
#
_symmetry.space_group_name_H-M   'P 1'
#
loop_
_entity.id
_entity.type
_entity.pdbx_description
1 polymer ?
#
loop_
_entity_poly.entity_id
_entity_poly.type
_entity_poly.pdbx_seq_one_letter_code
_entity_poly.pdbx_strand_id
1 'polypeptide(L)'
;MLRQESTPKIESEPKGLIPEIDTTPSGTPGIDIQRELNRLEEIILDSPRVPLTRRTLVDEEQLLDQLDLIRLNLPSAFQEADIIVRHKDEILQEAEEYAQEILEAAEQRATQILNEMGLIQQAQAEAEQLRQRVHLECETLQQQTIAEVEQIRYQAQQELDQIRSRTLAECQDVQNGADEYADHVLGNIEQQLSEMLRVIRNGRQQLQIQHDQTSGQLRGQ
;
A
#
# COMPACT_ATOMS: atom_id res chain seq x y z
N MET A 1 -22.90 3.82 6.64
CA MET A 1 -22.13 3.84 5.38
C MET A 1 -21.89 2.40 4.96
N LEU A 2 -22.75 1.87 4.09
CA LEU A 2 -22.61 0.52 3.55
C LEU A 2 -21.51 0.51 2.48
N ARG A 3 -20.51 -0.34 2.65
CA ARG A 3 -19.55 -0.71 1.60
C ARG A 3 -20.33 -1.39 0.48
N GLN A 4 -20.36 -0.77 -0.69
CA GLN A 4 -20.65 -1.47 -1.94
C GLN A 4 -19.35 -2.13 -2.40
N GLU A 5 -19.25 -3.44 -2.22
CA GLU A 5 -18.30 -4.28 -2.94
C GLU A 5 -18.70 -4.25 -4.41
N SER A 6 -18.05 -3.38 -5.20
CA SER A 6 -18.11 -3.43 -6.65
C SER A 6 -17.20 -4.56 -7.11
N THR A 7 -17.74 -5.76 -7.18
CA THR A 7 -17.15 -6.85 -7.97
C THR A 7 -17.17 -6.42 -9.44
N PRO A 8 -16.06 -6.54 -10.19
CA PRO A 8 -16.11 -6.31 -11.62
C PRO A 8 -16.95 -7.45 -12.21
N LYS A 9 -18.06 -7.05 -12.82
CA LYS A 9 -18.95 -7.92 -13.58
C LYS A 9 -18.11 -8.58 -14.68
N ILE A 10 -17.82 -9.87 -14.52
CA ILE A 10 -17.21 -10.70 -15.57
C ILE A 10 -18.31 -10.88 -16.62
N GLU A 11 -18.48 -9.87 -17.46
CA GLU A 11 -19.32 -9.87 -18.64
C GLU A 11 -18.39 -9.83 -19.85
N SER A 12 -17.85 -10.99 -20.17
CA SER A 12 -17.44 -11.30 -21.53
C SER A 12 -17.64 -12.79 -21.73
N GLU A 13 -18.90 -13.20 -21.81
CA GLU A 13 -19.20 -14.39 -22.60
C GLU A 13 -18.50 -14.18 -23.95
N PRO A 14 -17.61 -15.08 -24.38
CA PRO A 14 -17.18 -15.03 -25.76
C PRO A 14 -18.45 -15.33 -26.55
N LYS A 15 -18.98 -14.32 -27.24
CA LYS A 15 -19.83 -14.52 -28.42
C LYS A 15 -18.95 -15.19 -29.47
N GLY A 16 -18.60 -16.44 -29.22
CA GLY A 16 -18.26 -17.39 -30.26
C GLY A 16 -19.56 -17.63 -31.00
N LEU A 17 -19.83 -16.76 -31.97
CA LEU A 17 -20.45 -17.23 -33.20
C LEU A 17 -19.45 -18.23 -33.78
N ILE A 18 -19.45 -19.45 -33.25
CA ILE A 18 -19.12 -20.57 -34.11
C ILE A 18 -20.29 -20.53 -35.08
N PRO A 19 -20.10 -20.19 -36.37
CA PRO A 19 -21.18 -20.44 -37.31
C PRO A 19 -21.50 -21.92 -37.11
N GLU A 20 -22.74 -22.24 -36.75
CA GLU A 20 -23.23 -23.60 -36.85
C GLU A 20 -22.99 -23.97 -38.31
N ILE A 21 -21.84 -24.57 -38.59
CA ILE A 21 -21.58 -25.21 -39.86
C ILE A 21 -22.56 -26.34 -39.79
N ASP A 22 -23.69 -26.13 -40.46
CA ASP A 22 -24.68 -27.14 -40.73
C ASP A 22 -23.94 -28.20 -41.54
N THR A 23 -23.20 -29.08 -40.86
CA THR A 23 -22.62 -30.29 -41.43
C THR A 23 -23.74 -31.32 -41.51
N THR A 24 -24.88 -30.92 -42.06
CA THR A 24 -25.53 -31.83 -42.97
C THR A 24 -24.58 -31.91 -44.16
N PRO A 25 -24.03 -33.08 -44.53
CA PRO A 25 -23.65 -33.28 -45.91
C PRO A 25 -24.98 -33.16 -46.67
N SER A 26 -25.35 -31.92 -47.01
CA SER A 26 -26.18 -31.62 -48.14
C SER A 26 -25.38 -32.16 -49.33
N GLY A 27 -25.45 -33.48 -49.52
CA GLY A 27 -25.41 -34.06 -50.84
C GLY A 27 -26.57 -33.42 -51.55
N THR A 28 -26.29 -32.26 -52.16
CA THR A 28 -27.07 -31.76 -53.27
C THR A 28 -27.30 -32.99 -54.15
N PRO A 29 -28.51 -33.24 -54.67
CA PRO A 29 -28.70 -34.16 -55.77
C PRO A 29 -28.06 -33.55 -57.04
N GLY A 30 -26.78 -33.18 -56.93
CA GLY A 30 -25.91 -32.86 -58.03
C GLY A 30 -25.62 -34.19 -58.70
N ILE A 31 -25.95 -34.24 -59.99
CA ILE A 31 -25.78 -35.43 -60.81
C ILE A 31 -24.33 -35.89 -60.71
N ASP A 32 -24.11 -37.06 -60.11
CA ASP A 32 -22.78 -37.65 -59.94
C ASP A 32 -22.17 -37.88 -61.32
N ILE A 33 -21.33 -36.94 -61.77
CA ILE A 33 -20.64 -37.03 -63.08
C ILE A 33 -19.86 -38.35 -63.16
N GLN A 34 -19.32 -38.83 -62.03
CA GLN A 34 -18.68 -40.14 -61.94
C GLN A 34 -19.64 -41.27 -62.27
N ARG A 35 -20.89 -41.21 -61.79
CA ARG A 35 -21.91 -42.21 -62.09
C ARG A 35 -22.33 -42.19 -63.57
N GLU A 36 -22.49 -41.00 -64.14
CA GLU A 36 -22.85 -40.86 -65.56
C GLU A 36 -21.70 -41.26 -66.50
N LEU A 37 -20.45 -41.00 -66.12
CA LEU A 37 -19.26 -41.50 -66.82
C LEU A 37 -19.11 -43.02 -66.71
N ASN A 38 -19.35 -43.59 -65.53
CA ASN A 38 -19.34 -45.05 -65.32
C ASN A 38 -20.43 -45.73 -66.15
N ARG A 39 -21.60 -45.10 -66.30
CA ARG A 39 -22.68 -45.59 -67.16
C ARG A 39 -22.32 -45.52 -68.63
N LEU A 40 -21.64 -44.45 -69.07
CA LEU A 40 -21.10 -44.34 -70.42
C LEU A 40 -20.04 -45.43 -70.69
N GLU A 41 -19.18 -45.71 -69.70
CA GLU A 41 -18.19 -46.78 -69.74
C GLU A 41 -18.87 -48.16 -69.85
N GLU A 42 -19.91 -48.42 -69.06
CA GLU A 42 -20.69 -49.66 -69.09
C GLU A 42 -21.33 -49.89 -70.47
N ILE A 43 -21.95 -48.87 -71.07
CA ILE A 43 -22.53 -48.94 -72.42
C ILE A 43 -21.46 -49.34 -73.46
N ILE A 44 -20.24 -48.81 -73.34
CA ILE A 44 -19.12 -49.12 -74.24
C ILE A 44 -18.56 -50.54 -73.99
N LEU A 45 -18.55 -51.01 -72.74
CA LEU A 45 -18.04 -52.33 -72.36
C LEU A 45 -19.00 -53.47 -72.74
N ASP A 46 -20.30 -53.28 -72.59
CA ASP A 46 -21.35 -54.27 -72.90
C ASP A 46 -21.68 -54.36 -74.39
N SER A 47 -21.22 -53.38 -75.18
CA SER A 47 -21.46 -53.33 -76.61
C SER A 47 -20.71 -54.44 -77.39
N PRO A 48 -21.31 -55.06 -78.42
CA PRO A 48 -20.70 -56.14 -79.18
C PRO A 48 -19.38 -55.74 -79.84
N ARG A 49 -18.32 -56.53 -79.64
CA ARG A 49 -17.03 -56.34 -80.33
C ARG A 49 -17.05 -56.98 -81.71
N VAL A 50 -16.57 -56.26 -82.71
CA VAL A 50 -16.48 -56.77 -84.08
C VAL A 50 -15.23 -57.67 -84.22
N PRO A 51 -15.37 -58.98 -84.51
CA PRO A 51 -14.25 -59.92 -84.55
C PRO A 51 -13.19 -59.52 -85.59
N LEU A 52 -11.92 -59.80 -85.30
CA LEU A 52 -10.73 -59.36 -86.05
C LEU A 52 -10.48 -57.83 -86.08
N THR A 53 -11.31 -57.00 -85.46
CA THR A 53 -11.08 -55.55 -85.37
C THR A 53 -11.05 -55.07 -83.92
N ARG A 54 -10.43 -53.92 -83.66
CA ARG A 54 -10.48 -53.25 -82.35
C ARG A 54 -11.73 -52.35 -82.18
N ARG A 55 -12.76 -52.53 -83.02
CA ARG A 55 -13.95 -51.68 -83.03
C ARG A 55 -15.09 -52.34 -82.25
N THR A 56 -15.83 -51.52 -81.51
CA THR A 56 -17.03 -51.92 -80.78
C THR A 56 -18.23 -51.30 -81.49
N LEU A 57 -19.31 -52.07 -81.65
CA LEU A 57 -20.56 -51.59 -82.24
C LEU A 57 -21.44 -51.05 -81.11
N VAL A 58 -21.60 -49.74 -81.06
CA VAL A 58 -22.34 -49.04 -80.00
C VAL A 58 -23.60 -48.41 -80.61
N ASP A 59 -24.69 -48.39 -79.85
CA ASP A 59 -25.89 -47.63 -80.20
C ASP A 59 -25.57 -46.13 -80.15
N GLU A 60 -25.58 -45.49 -81.32
CA GLU A 60 -25.24 -44.08 -81.47
C GLU A 60 -26.21 -43.16 -80.70
N GLU A 61 -27.50 -43.50 -80.67
CA GLU A 61 -28.54 -42.68 -80.02
C GLU A 61 -28.34 -42.69 -78.49
N GLN A 62 -28.18 -43.88 -77.90
CA GLN A 62 -27.97 -44.03 -76.46
C GLN A 62 -26.65 -43.43 -75.98
N LEU A 63 -25.59 -43.53 -76.78
CA LEU A 63 -24.28 -42.97 -76.45
C LEU A 63 -24.31 -41.43 -76.49
N LEU A 64 -24.97 -40.85 -77.51
CA LEU A 64 -25.10 -39.41 -77.65
C LEU A 64 -25.98 -38.82 -76.56
N ASP A 65 -27.10 -39.45 -76.21
CA ASP A 65 -27.98 -39.03 -75.11
C ASP A 65 -27.23 -39.00 -73.76
N GLN A 66 -26.43 -40.03 -73.49
CA GLN A 66 -25.62 -40.11 -72.28
C GLN A 66 -24.50 -39.06 -72.26
N LEU A 67 -23.88 -38.79 -73.41
CA LEU A 67 -22.87 -37.74 -73.56
C LEU A 67 -23.46 -36.34 -73.38
N ASP A 68 -24.67 -36.10 -73.91
CA ASP A 68 -25.38 -34.84 -73.77
C ASP A 68 -25.82 -34.60 -72.33
N LEU A 69 -26.25 -35.66 -71.62
CA LEU A 69 -26.54 -35.59 -70.19
C LEU A 69 -25.29 -35.20 -69.38
N ILE A 70 -24.13 -35.80 -69.66
CA ILE A 70 -22.87 -35.41 -69.00
C ILE A 70 -22.55 -33.95 -69.33
N ARG A 71 -22.64 -33.57 -70.60
CA ARG A 71 -22.31 -32.22 -71.09
C ARG A 71 -23.21 -31.13 -70.50
N LEU A 72 -24.48 -31.43 -70.24
CA LEU A 72 -25.43 -30.50 -69.64
C LEU A 72 -25.12 -30.24 -68.16
N ASN A 73 -24.63 -31.26 -67.44
CA ASN A 73 -24.44 -31.22 -65.98
C ASN A 73 -23.00 -30.91 -65.55
N LEU A 74 -22.02 -31.06 -66.44
CA LEU A 74 -20.61 -30.73 -66.19
C LEU A 74 -20.40 -29.26 -65.76
N PRO A 75 -21.01 -28.27 -66.44
CA PRO A 75 -20.84 -26.86 -66.08
C PRO A 75 -21.33 -26.51 -64.68
N SER A 76 -22.47 -27.08 -64.23
CA SER A 76 -23.02 -26.78 -62.90
C SER A 76 -22.16 -27.37 -61.79
N ALA A 77 -21.62 -28.58 -61.96
CA ALA A 77 -20.70 -29.16 -60.97
C ALA A 77 -19.40 -28.35 -60.81
N PHE A 78 -18.87 -27.78 -61.90
CA PHE A 78 -17.72 -26.87 -61.80
C PHE A 78 -18.07 -25.53 -61.15
N GLN A 79 -19.27 -25.00 -61.38
CA GLN A 79 -19.74 -23.80 -60.69
C GLN A 79 -19.89 -24.05 -59.18
N GLU A 80 -20.44 -25.20 -58.79
CA GLU A 80 -20.53 -25.60 -57.37
C GLU A 80 -19.14 -25.75 -56.74
N ALA A 81 -18.20 -26.40 -57.43
CA ALA A 81 -16.83 -26.52 -56.94
C ALA A 81 -16.14 -25.16 -56.76
N ASP A 82 -16.35 -24.22 -57.69
CA ASP A 82 -15.82 -22.85 -57.63
C ASP A 82 -16.43 -22.07 -56.44
N ILE A 83 -17.73 -22.25 -56.17
CA ILE A 83 -18.39 -21.67 -54.99
C ILE A 83 -17.80 -22.24 -53.70
N ILE A 84 -17.59 -23.56 -53.62
CA ILE A 84 -17.00 -24.21 -52.43
C ILE A 84 -15.58 -23.70 -52.18
N VAL A 85 -14.77 -23.55 -53.23
CA VAL A 85 -13.40 -23.02 -53.09
C VAL A 85 -13.44 -21.57 -52.61
N ARG A 86 -14.30 -20.71 -53.19
CA ARG A 86 -14.47 -19.32 -52.72
C ARG A 86 -14.91 -19.24 -51.27
N HIS A 87 -15.95 -19.98 -50.89
CA HIS A 87 -16.43 -20.02 -49.50
C HIS A 87 -15.35 -20.52 -48.54
N LYS A 88 -14.56 -21.52 -48.93
CA LYS A 88 -13.43 -21.99 -48.09
C LYS A 88 -12.41 -20.87 -47.90
N ASP A 89 -12.04 -20.16 -48.96
CA ASP A 89 -11.06 -19.08 -48.89
C ASP A 89 -11.60 -17.91 -48.03
N GLU A 90 -12.89 -17.60 -48.13
CA GLU A 90 -13.58 -16.62 -47.26
C GLU A 90 -13.55 -17.04 -45.79
N ILE A 91 -13.88 -18.29 -45.48
CA ILE A 91 -13.84 -18.83 -44.11
C ILE A 91 -12.42 -18.79 -43.54
N LEU A 92 -11.41 -19.14 -44.35
CA LEU A 92 -10.01 -19.08 -43.91
C LEU A 92 -9.59 -17.64 -43.62
N GLN A 93 -9.96 -16.69 -44.47
CA GLN A 93 -9.66 -15.29 -44.25
C GLN A 93 -10.33 -14.77 -42.97
N GLU A 94 -11.63 -15.05 -42.77
CA GLU A 94 -12.35 -14.65 -41.56
C GLU A 94 -11.73 -15.27 -40.30
N ALA A 95 -11.33 -16.54 -40.36
CA ALA A 95 -10.66 -17.22 -39.26
C ALA A 95 -9.27 -16.62 -38.95
N GLU A 96 -8.51 -16.24 -39.98
CA GLU A 96 -7.22 -15.56 -39.82
C GLU A 96 -7.39 -14.17 -39.18
N GLU A 97 -8.34 -13.37 -39.66
CA GLU A 97 -8.67 -12.06 -39.10
C GLU A 97 -9.08 -12.17 -37.62
N TYR A 98 -9.98 -13.11 -37.31
CA TYR A 98 -10.42 -13.37 -35.94
C TYR A 98 -9.28 -13.83 -35.03
N ALA A 99 -8.40 -14.72 -35.52
CA ALA A 99 -7.23 -15.17 -34.77
C ALA A 99 -6.27 -14.01 -34.47
N GLN A 100 -6.10 -13.11 -35.43
CA GLN A 100 -5.26 -11.93 -35.26
C GLN A 100 -5.86 -10.94 -34.25
N GLU A 101 -7.17 -10.70 -34.28
CA GLU A 101 -7.85 -9.88 -33.28
C GLU A 101 -7.68 -10.44 -31.86
N ILE A 102 -7.82 -11.76 -31.68
CA ILE A 102 -7.60 -12.42 -30.39
C ILE A 102 -6.16 -12.21 -29.91
N LEU A 103 -5.18 -12.38 -30.80
CA LEU A 103 -3.77 -12.26 -30.46
C LEU A 103 -3.46 -10.83 -30.01
N GLU A 104 -3.90 -9.84 -30.78
CA GLU A 104 -3.72 -8.41 -30.44
C GLU A 104 -4.38 -8.07 -29.11
N ALA A 105 -5.61 -8.54 -28.87
CA ALA A 105 -6.29 -8.33 -27.60
C ALA A 105 -5.57 -9.00 -26.42
N ALA A 106 -5.00 -10.19 -26.62
CA ALA A 106 -4.23 -10.90 -25.60
C ALA A 106 -2.91 -10.18 -25.28
N GLU A 107 -2.19 -9.70 -26.29
CA GLU A 107 -0.94 -8.94 -26.12
C GLU A 107 -1.18 -7.61 -25.40
N GLN A 108 -2.23 -6.89 -25.77
CA GLN A 108 -2.61 -5.64 -25.10
C GLN A 108 -2.92 -5.87 -23.61
N ARG A 109 -3.71 -6.92 -23.29
CA ARG A 109 -4.02 -7.29 -21.90
C ARG A 109 -2.77 -7.70 -21.13
N ALA A 110 -1.89 -8.51 -21.73
CA ALA A 110 -0.64 -8.92 -21.09
C ALA A 110 0.24 -7.70 -20.77
N THR A 111 0.36 -6.77 -21.71
CA THR A 111 1.11 -5.52 -21.53
C THR A 111 0.50 -4.68 -20.40
N GLN A 112 -0.83 -4.56 -20.34
CA GLN A 112 -1.51 -3.84 -19.27
C GLN A 112 -1.23 -4.46 -17.90
N ILE A 113 -1.34 -5.79 -17.75
CA ILE A 113 -1.07 -6.50 -16.50
C ILE A 113 0.38 -6.28 -16.05
N LEU A 114 1.34 -6.35 -16.98
CA LEU A 114 2.75 -6.10 -16.66
C LEU A 114 2.99 -4.67 -16.19
N ASN A 115 2.36 -3.68 -16.83
CA ASN A 115 2.45 -2.28 -16.42
C ASN A 115 1.84 -2.07 -15.02
N GLU A 116 0.67 -2.65 -14.75
CA GLU A 116 0.03 -2.61 -13.44
C GLU A 116 0.91 -3.27 -12.36
N MET A 117 1.51 -4.42 -12.67
CA MET A 117 2.42 -5.11 -11.75
C MET A 117 3.68 -4.28 -11.49
N GLY A 118 4.24 -3.61 -12.50
CA GLY A 118 5.36 -2.70 -12.36
C GLY A 118 5.05 -1.53 -11.42
N LEU A 119 3.87 -0.93 -11.57
CA LEU A 119 3.40 0.14 -10.68
C LEU A 119 3.24 -0.35 -9.23
N ILE A 120 2.66 -1.53 -9.03
CA ILE A 120 2.49 -2.12 -7.69
C ILE A 120 3.83 -2.40 -7.04
N GLN A 121 4.79 -2.99 -7.77
CA GLN A 121 6.14 -3.26 -7.25
C GLN A 121 6.86 -1.96 -6.90
N GLN A 122 6.78 -0.94 -7.74
CA GLN A 122 7.35 0.37 -7.45
C GLN A 122 6.72 1.00 -6.21
N ALA A 123 5.39 1.02 -6.11
CA ALA A 123 4.68 1.56 -4.96
C ALA A 123 5.04 0.81 -3.67
N GLN A 124 5.21 -0.52 -3.74
CA GLN A 124 5.67 -1.33 -2.61
C GLN A 124 7.10 -0.95 -2.19
N ALA A 125 8.02 -0.84 -3.15
CA ALA A 125 9.41 -0.45 -2.87
C ALA A 125 9.49 0.95 -2.23
N GLU A 126 8.72 1.92 -2.75
CA GLU A 126 8.64 3.27 -2.18
C GLU A 126 8.04 3.26 -0.76
N ALA A 127 6.99 2.47 -0.53
CA ALA A 127 6.37 2.32 0.78
C ALA A 127 7.34 1.69 1.80
N GLU A 128 8.11 0.67 1.39
CA GLU A 128 9.14 0.07 2.24
C GLU A 128 10.26 1.06 2.58
N GLN A 129 10.75 1.82 1.59
CA GLN A 129 11.74 2.88 1.81
C GLN A 129 11.22 3.96 2.75
N LEU A 130 9.96 4.40 2.58
CA LEU A 130 9.34 5.38 3.48
C LEU A 130 9.24 4.84 4.89
N ARG A 131 8.81 3.58 5.06
CA ARG A 131 8.75 2.93 6.38
C ARG A 131 10.11 2.85 7.05
N GLN A 132 11.15 2.47 6.31
CA GLN A 132 12.52 2.41 6.84
C GLN A 132 13.01 3.80 7.24
N ARG A 133 12.78 4.82 6.41
CA ARG A 133 13.16 6.20 6.71
C ARG A 133 12.46 6.71 7.97
N VAL A 134 11.13 6.57 8.04
CA VAL A 134 10.34 7.00 9.20
C VAL A 134 10.78 6.24 10.46
N HIS A 135 11.07 4.95 10.34
CA HIS A 135 11.55 4.16 11.48
C HIS A 135 12.88 4.69 12.02
N LEU A 136 13.86 4.92 11.13
CA LEU A 136 15.16 5.48 11.51
C LEU A 136 15.00 6.88 12.11
N GLU A 137 14.19 7.74 11.49
CA GLU A 137 13.91 9.08 12.00
C GLU A 137 13.29 9.01 13.41
N CYS A 138 12.30 8.15 13.62
CA CYS A 138 11.71 7.94 14.94
C CYS A 138 12.73 7.47 15.97
N GLU A 139 13.60 6.52 15.64
CA GLU A 139 14.65 6.05 16.56
C GLU A 139 15.63 7.18 16.91
N THR A 140 16.07 7.96 15.92
CA THR A 140 16.97 9.09 16.16
C THR A 140 16.33 10.17 17.03
N LEU A 141 15.06 10.52 16.75
CA LEU A 141 14.33 11.52 17.51
C LEU A 141 14.07 11.05 18.94
N GLN A 142 13.77 9.77 19.14
CA GLN A 142 13.62 9.18 20.47
C GLN A 142 14.92 9.26 21.27
N GLN A 143 16.05 8.88 20.65
CA GLN A 143 17.36 8.96 21.30
C GLN A 143 17.73 10.40 21.67
N GLN A 144 17.49 11.35 20.76
CA GLN A 144 17.71 12.77 21.03
C GLN A 144 16.82 13.27 22.17
N THR A 145 15.54 12.94 22.16
CA THR A 145 14.59 13.34 23.21
C THR A 145 15.01 12.77 24.57
N ILE A 146 15.43 11.51 24.63
CA ILE A 146 15.93 10.89 25.87
C ILE A 146 17.17 11.64 26.37
N ALA A 147 18.14 11.91 25.49
CA ALA A 147 19.35 12.63 25.86
C ALA A 147 19.05 14.05 26.37
N GLU A 148 18.14 14.78 25.71
CA GLU A 148 17.70 16.11 26.15
C GLU A 148 17.01 16.07 27.51
N VAL A 149 16.09 15.12 27.72
CA VAL A 149 15.40 14.96 29.01
C VAL A 149 16.38 14.62 30.12
N GLU A 150 17.36 13.76 29.86
CA GLU A 150 18.40 13.43 30.83
C GLU A 150 19.28 14.62 31.16
N GLN A 151 19.65 15.42 30.16
CA GLN A 151 20.40 16.65 30.34
C GLN A 151 19.64 17.67 31.19
N ILE A 152 18.37 17.93 30.87
CA ILE A 152 17.52 18.83 31.65
C ILE A 152 17.39 18.33 33.08
N ARG A 153 17.18 17.03 33.27
CA ARG A 153 17.10 16.41 34.60
C ARG A 153 18.37 16.64 35.41
N TYR A 154 19.54 16.48 34.78
CA TYR A 154 20.83 16.70 35.44
C TYR A 154 21.02 18.17 35.83
N GLN A 155 20.69 19.10 34.92
CA GLN A 155 20.76 20.53 35.19
C GLN A 155 19.82 20.94 36.34
N ALA A 156 18.56 20.49 36.31
CA ALA A 156 17.60 20.78 37.37
C ALA A 156 18.06 20.22 38.73
N GLN A 157 18.67 19.04 38.76
CA GLN A 157 19.24 18.47 39.99
C GLN A 157 20.40 19.33 40.52
N GLN A 158 21.31 19.77 39.65
CA GLN A 158 22.40 20.66 40.05
C GLN A 158 21.89 21.99 40.60
N GLU A 159 20.89 22.60 39.95
CA GLU A 159 20.28 23.85 40.42
C GLU A 159 19.60 23.66 41.78
N LEU A 160 18.87 22.56 41.98
CA LEU A 160 18.26 22.23 43.26
C LEU A 160 19.30 22.09 44.37
N ASP A 161 20.41 21.40 44.11
CA ASP A 161 21.50 21.25 45.08
C ASP A 161 22.17 22.59 45.41
N GLN A 162 22.38 23.44 44.40
CA GLN A 162 22.92 24.79 44.61
C GLN A 162 21.98 25.66 45.44
N ILE A 163 20.69 25.70 45.11
CA ILE A 163 19.69 26.45 45.87
C ILE A 163 19.64 25.94 47.30
N ARG A 164 19.60 24.62 47.49
CA ARG A 164 19.59 24.00 48.81
C ARG A 164 20.81 24.40 49.62
N SER A 165 22.01 24.31 49.05
CA SER A 165 23.25 24.70 49.73
C SER A 165 23.24 26.18 50.10
N ARG A 166 22.77 27.04 49.19
CA ARG A 166 22.67 28.48 49.42
C ARG A 166 21.70 28.81 50.55
N THR A 167 20.50 28.24 50.53
CA THR A 167 19.50 28.46 51.57
C THR A 167 19.98 27.97 52.93
N LEU A 168 20.69 26.84 52.99
CA LEU A 168 21.28 26.35 54.24
C LEU A 168 22.34 27.30 54.78
N ALA A 169 23.21 27.84 53.92
CA ALA A 169 24.20 28.84 54.32
C ALA A 169 23.53 30.13 54.83
N GLU A 170 22.54 30.64 54.09
CA GLU A 170 21.78 31.83 54.50
C GLU A 170 21.05 31.61 55.84
N CYS A 171 20.42 30.44 56.05
CA CYS A 171 19.81 30.12 57.34
C CYS A 171 20.84 30.09 58.48
N GLN A 172 22.04 29.55 58.23
CA GLN A 172 23.10 29.54 59.23
C GLN A 172 23.57 30.95 59.57
N ASP A 173 23.75 31.80 58.56
CA ASP A 173 24.16 33.19 58.76
C ASP A 173 23.11 33.99 59.53
N VAL A 174 21.82 33.80 59.22
CA VAL A 174 20.72 34.44 59.98
C VAL A 174 20.67 33.94 61.42
N GLN A 175 20.86 32.64 61.67
CA GLN A 175 20.90 32.09 63.04
C GLN A 175 22.06 32.68 63.84
N ASN A 176 23.27 32.67 63.26
CA ASN A 176 24.45 33.23 63.91
C ASN A 176 24.27 34.73 64.21
N GLY A 177 23.76 35.51 63.25
CA GLY A 177 23.51 36.94 63.45
C GLY A 177 22.42 37.23 64.49
N ALA A 178 21.40 36.37 64.60
CA ALA A 178 20.38 36.49 65.64
C ALA A 178 20.94 36.18 67.03
N ASP A 179 21.80 35.15 67.14
CA ASP A 179 22.48 34.79 68.38
C ASP A 179 23.43 35.91 68.84
N GLU A 180 24.25 36.46 67.93
CA GLU A 180 25.13 37.60 68.21
C GLU A 180 24.34 38.85 68.64
N TYR A 181 23.22 39.14 67.96
CA TYR A 181 22.36 40.24 68.33
C TYR A 181 21.75 40.05 69.73
N ALA A 182 21.29 38.83 70.04
CA ALA A 182 20.73 38.51 71.34
C ALA A 182 21.78 38.69 72.46
N ASP A 183 23.01 38.19 72.26
CA ASP A 183 24.10 38.35 73.22
C ASP A 183 24.47 39.82 73.44
N HIS A 184 24.57 40.60 72.35
CA HIS A 184 24.84 42.04 72.43
C HIS A 184 23.73 42.80 73.18
N VAL A 185 22.45 42.52 72.90
CA VAL A 185 21.32 43.16 73.60
C VAL A 185 21.31 42.78 75.08
N LEU A 186 21.50 41.50 75.41
CA LEU A 186 21.55 41.01 76.79
C LEU A 186 22.73 41.63 77.55
N GLY A 187 23.92 41.70 76.94
CA GLY A 187 25.09 42.35 77.54
C GLY A 187 24.87 43.84 77.82
N ASN A 188 24.22 44.56 76.90
CA ASN A 188 23.86 45.96 77.13
C ASN A 188 22.90 46.14 78.31
N ILE A 189 21.89 45.27 78.41
CA ILE A 189 20.94 45.29 79.54
C ILE A 189 21.66 44.96 80.86
N GLU A 190 22.55 43.97 80.86
CA GLU A 190 23.37 43.62 82.03
C GLU A 190 24.22 44.80 82.51
N GLN A 191 24.86 45.52 81.58
CA GLN A 191 25.66 46.69 81.90
C GLN A 191 24.80 47.81 82.51
N GLN A 192 23.65 48.13 81.90
CA GLN A 192 22.73 49.15 82.40
C GLN A 192 22.19 48.81 83.80
N LEU A 193 21.79 47.57 84.03
CA LEU A 193 21.34 47.11 85.35
C LEU A 193 22.46 47.18 86.39
N SER A 194 23.70 46.85 86.01
CA SER A 194 24.87 46.94 86.88
C SER A 194 25.18 48.39 87.30
N GLU A 195 25.08 49.34 86.37
CA GLU A 195 25.22 50.76 86.65
C GLU A 195 24.12 51.26 87.60
N MET A 196 22.86 50.92 87.33
CA MET A 196 21.73 51.27 88.19
C MET A 196 21.90 50.70 89.61
N LEU A 197 22.31 49.43 89.73
CA LEU A 197 22.62 48.79 91.01
C LEU A 197 23.75 49.51 91.75
N ARG A 198 24.77 49.98 91.03
CA ARG A 198 25.87 50.76 91.62
C ARG A 198 25.37 52.10 92.17
N VAL A 199 24.52 52.80 91.44
CA VAL A 199 23.88 54.05 91.91
C VAL A 199 23.02 53.79 93.16
N ILE A 200 22.22 52.73 93.16
CA ILE A 200 21.39 52.36 94.33
C ILE A 200 22.25 52.00 95.54
N ARG A 201 23.31 51.19 95.36
CA ARG A 201 24.23 50.85 96.46
C ARG A 201 24.89 52.09 97.04
N ASN A 202 25.39 52.99 96.18
CA ASN A 202 25.98 54.25 96.62
C ASN A 202 24.95 55.12 97.37
N GLY A 203 23.73 55.26 96.84
CA GLY A 203 22.66 56.02 97.50
C GLY A 203 22.24 55.42 98.85
N ARG A 204 22.14 54.09 98.96
CA ARG A 204 21.87 53.40 100.24
C ARG A 204 22.99 53.60 101.25
N GLN A 205 24.25 53.51 100.81
CA GLN A 205 25.41 53.73 101.68
C GLN A 205 25.44 55.18 102.20
N GLN A 206 25.06 56.15 101.37
CA GLN A 206 24.95 57.55 101.76
C GLN A 206 23.85 57.78 102.82
N LEU A 207 22.69 57.14 102.66
CA LEU A 207 21.60 57.22 103.65
C LEU A 207 21.97 56.56 104.98
N GLN A 208 22.73 55.45 104.97
CA GLN A 208 23.27 54.85 106.19
C GLN A 208 24.23 55.81 106.90
N ILE A 209 25.15 56.44 106.17
CA ILE A 209 26.08 57.45 106.72
C ILE A 209 25.30 58.64 107.30
N GLN A 210 24.27 59.13 106.60
CA GLN A 210 23.41 60.19 107.13
C GLN A 210 22.66 59.74 108.38
N HIS A 211 22.10 58.53 108.40
CA HIS A 211 21.40 58.01 109.58
C HIS A 211 22.31 57.88 110.80
N ASP A 212 23.55 57.41 110.63
CA ASP A 212 24.57 57.34 111.69
C ASP A 212 24.98 58.75 112.20
N GLN A 213 25.02 59.75 111.31
CA GLN A 213 25.29 61.14 111.69
C GLN A 213 24.12 61.79 112.45
N THR A 214 22.87 61.58 112.00
CA THR A 214 21.68 62.14 112.66
C THR A 214 21.36 61.45 113.99
N SER A 215 21.63 60.15 114.11
CA SER A 215 21.48 59.41 115.38
C SER A 215 22.61 59.69 116.38
N GLY A 216 23.81 60.04 115.91
CA GLY A 216 24.90 60.58 116.75
C GLY A 216 24.59 61.97 117.34
N GLN A 217 23.88 62.83 116.60
CA GLN A 217 23.48 64.17 117.09
C GLN A 217 22.34 64.13 118.11
N LEU A 218 21.42 63.16 118.03
CA LEU A 218 20.30 63.03 118.99
C LEU A 218 20.69 62.35 120.32
N ARG A 219 21.86 61.72 120.40
CA ARG A 219 22.39 61.09 121.64
C ARG A 219 23.36 61.99 122.42
N GLY A 220 23.68 63.16 121.87
CA GLY A 220 24.62 64.14 122.45
C GLY A 220 23.97 65.38 123.06
N GLN A 221 22.64 65.37 123.31
CA GLN A 221 21.92 66.39 124.07
C GLN A 221 21.15 65.76 125.23
#